data_AF-A0A250JVS3-F1
#
_entry.id   AF-A0A250JVS3-F1
#
_cell.length_a   1.000
_cell.length_b   1.000
_cell.length_c   1.000
_cell.angle_alpha   90.00
_cell.angle_beta   90.00
_cell.angle_gamma   90.00
#
_symmetry.space_group_name_H-M   'P 1'
#
loop_
_entity.id
_entity.type
_entity.pdbx_description
1 polymer ?
#
loop_
_entity_poly.entity_id
_entity_poly.type
_entity_poly.pdbx_seq_one_letter_code
_entity_poly.pdbx_strand_id
1 'polypeptide(L)'
;MLTPVPLSRLQVTEGTLEPGPGEQLLVDGPRLRAVIPGSTTSRVALRFTLLGPTQRQVALASGAQRQQVGLKLFAADACNVLYAMWRLTPRPGIVVNFKRNPGQHTSRECGNRGYVILRPEQQVRVDAPAPGVPHLLRAEVDGRTLRVWADDTLAWRGVLPEEALAAEAPVGLRSDNVRLRLQLLEPSR
;
A
#
# COMPACT_ATOMS: atom_id res chain seq x y z
N MET A 1 13.70 12.75 -8.50
CA MET A 1 14.25 11.40 -8.17
C MET A 1 13.54 10.90 -6.92
N LEU A 2 13.27 9.60 -6.78
CA LEU A 2 12.69 9.03 -5.55
C LEU A 2 13.81 8.53 -4.63
N THR A 3 13.71 8.79 -3.33
CA THR A 3 14.71 8.42 -2.31
C THR A 3 14.10 7.60 -1.18
N PRO A 4 14.88 6.70 -0.54
CA PRO A 4 14.44 5.93 0.61
C PRO A 4 14.00 6.80 1.79
N VAL A 5 12.87 6.43 2.38
CA VAL A 5 12.35 7.02 3.60
C VAL A 5 12.90 6.22 4.79
N PRO A 6 13.68 6.85 5.69
CA PRO A 6 14.23 6.16 6.85
C PRO A 6 13.14 5.79 7.86
N LEU A 7 13.40 4.76 8.68
CA LEU A 7 12.47 4.29 9.71
C LEU A 7 12.02 5.42 10.66
N SER A 8 12.90 6.36 10.99
CA SER A 8 12.60 7.52 11.86
C SER A 8 11.54 8.47 11.30
N ARG A 9 11.27 8.43 9.99
CA ARG A 9 10.21 9.21 9.32
C ARG A 9 8.92 8.42 9.13
N LEU A 10 8.88 7.14 9.50
CA LEU A 10 7.69 6.30 9.40
C LEU A 10 6.97 6.23 10.74
N GLN A 11 5.67 6.45 10.72
CA GLN A 11 4.80 6.16 11.84
C GLN A 11 4.09 4.83 11.59
N VAL A 12 4.46 3.81 12.38
CA VAL A 12 3.78 2.51 12.37
C VAL A 12 2.47 2.64 13.15
N THR A 13 1.37 2.32 12.48
CA THR A 13 0.01 2.36 13.06
C THR A 13 -0.53 0.97 13.36
N GLU A 14 0.06 -0.07 12.79
CA GLU A 14 -0.18 -1.46 13.17
C GLU A 14 0.97 -2.36 12.73
N GLY A 15 1.30 -3.36 13.54
CA GLY A 15 2.39 -4.29 13.26
C GLY A 15 3.76 -3.73 13.65
N THR A 16 4.80 -4.30 13.06
CA THR A 16 6.19 -3.96 13.34
C THR A 16 6.96 -3.77 12.04
N LEU A 17 7.80 -2.73 12.00
CA LEU A 17 8.82 -2.49 10.98
C LEU A 17 10.17 -2.44 11.70
N GLU A 18 11.09 -3.29 11.28
CA GLU A 18 12.42 -3.39 11.90
C GLU A 18 13.50 -2.93 10.92
N PRO A 19 14.65 -2.43 11.40
CA PRO A 19 15.81 -2.19 10.54
C PRO A 19 16.27 -3.50 9.88
N GLY A 20 16.60 -3.44 8.59
CA GLY A 20 17.23 -4.52 7.83
C GLY A 20 18.62 -4.13 7.32
N PRO A 21 19.22 -4.94 6.43
CA PRO A 21 20.51 -4.61 5.83
C PRO A 21 20.45 -3.31 5.01
N GLY A 22 21.42 -2.42 5.24
CA GLY A 22 21.49 -1.13 4.56
C GLY A 22 20.30 -0.22 4.90
N GLU A 23 19.67 0.35 3.88
CA GLU A 23 18.49 1.23 4.02
C GLU A 23 17.16 0.45 3.93
N GLN A 24 17.19 -0.88 4.06
CA GLN A 24 15.99 -1.71 3.99
C GLN A 24 15.33 -1.84 5.35
N LEU A 25 14.02 -2.09 5.33
CA LEU A 25 13.20 -2.40 6.48
C LEU A 25 12.64 -3.82 6.35
N LEU A 26 12.47 -4.47 7.49
CA LEU A 26 11.96 -5.84 7.60
C LEU A 26 10.53 -5.84 8.11
N VAL A 27 9.75 -6.76 7.54
CA VAL A 27 8.38 -7.07 7.94
C VAL A 27 8.28 -8.57 8.11
N ASP A 28 7.97 -9.03 9.33
CA ASP A 28 7.78 -10.45 9.63
C ASP A 28 6.36 -10.76 10.18
N GLY A 29 5.59 -9.73 10.52
CA GLY A 29 4.25 -9.85 11.08
C GLY A 29 3.12 -9.99 10.04
N PRO A 30 1.98 -10.61 10.41
CA PRO A 30 0.85 -10.83 9.50
C PRO A 30 0.12 -9.56 9.06
N ARG A 31 0.36 -8.43 9.72
CA ARG A 31 -0.25 -7.14 9.39
C ARG A 31 0.79 -6.05 9.60
N LEU A 32 0.89 -5.17 8.62
CA LEU A 32 1.66 -3.95 8.75
C LEU A 32 0.88 -2.78 8.16
N ARG A 33 0.90 -1.67 8.87
CA ARG A 33 0.38 -0.38 8.44
C ARG A 33 1.35 0.70 8.89
N ALA A 34 1.85 1.49 7.96
CA ALA A 34 2.67 2.66 8.26
C ALA A 34 2.32 3.82 7.33
N VAL A 35 2.63 5.04 7.77
CA VAL A 35 2.49 6.28 7.01
C VAL A 35 3.75 7.13 7.17
N ILE A 36 3.95 8.09 6.26
CA ILE A 36 4.95 9.14 6.39
C ILE A 36 4.22 10.41 6.87
N PRO A 37 4.29 10.77 8.17
CA PRO A 37 3.58 11.95 8.67
C PRO A 37 3.98 13.22 7.91
N GLY A 38 2.98 14.03 7.53
CA GLY A 38 3.20 15.29 6.81
C GLY A 38 3.73 15.15 5.38
N SER A 39 3.75 13.95 4.81
CA SER A 39 4.00 13.78 3.37
C SER A 39 2.73 14.13 2.59
N THR A 40 2.84 15.00 1.59
CA THR A 40 1.73 15.40 0.70
C THR A 40 2.01 15.02 -0.74
N THR A 41 2.94 14.08 -0.95
CA THR A 41 3.35 13.69 -2.30
C THR A 41 2.24 12.94 -3.04
N SER A 42 2.09 13.24 -4.32
CA SER A 42 1.24 12.47 -5.23
C SER A 42 2.00 11.33 -5.91
N ARG A 43 3.31 11.16 -5.64
CA ARG A 43 4.16 10.13 -6.25
C ARG A 43 4.90 9.35 -5.18
N VAL A 44 4.71 8.05 -5.14
CA VAL A 44 5.34 7.17 -4.15
C VAL A 44 5.66 5.82 -4.77
N ALA A 45 6.73 5.18 -4.31
CA ALA A 45 7.04 3.82 -4.71
C ALA A 45 7.45 2.96 -3.51
N LEU A 46 7.20 1.67 -3.62
CA LEU A 46 7.62 0.65 -2.67
C LEU A 46 8.51 -0.32 -3.42
N ARG A 47 9.80 -0.30 -3.11
CA ARG A 47 10.72 -1.37 -3.51
C ARG A 47 10.64 -2.47 -2.47
N PHE A 48 10.45 -3.72 -2.87
CA PHE A 48 10.36 -4.83 -1.92
C PHE A 48 10.87 -6.15 -2.49
N THR A 49 11.28 -7.05 -1.61
CA THR A 49 11.58 -8.45 -1.92
C THR A 49 10.70 -9.32 -1.04
N LEU A 50 9.94 -10.21 -1.67
CA LEU A 50 9.08 -11.16 -0.97
C LEU A 50 9.93 -12.28 -0.36
N LEU A 51 9.83 -12.49 0.95
CA LEU A 51 10.53 -13.57 1.69
C LEU A 51 9.62 -14.78 1.96
N GLY A 52 8.43 -14.77 1.37
CA GLY A 52 7.39 -15.77 1.55
C GLY A 52 6.29 -15.35 2.52
N PRO A 53 5.38 -16.26 2.87
CA PRO A 53 4.30 -16.00 3.81
C PRO A 53 4.83 -15.79 5.24
N THR A 54 4.07 -15.08 6.06
CA THR A 54 4.31 -14.99 7.52
C THR A 54 3.97 -16.33 8.18
N GLN A 55 4.67 -16.68 9.27
CA GLN A 55 4.45 -17.94 10.00
C GLN A 55 3.00 -18.08 10.47
N ARG A 56 2.46 -17.00 11.03
CA ARG A 56 1.04 -16.87 11.34
C ARG A 56 0.35 -16.13 10.21
N GLN A 57 -0.76 -16.65 9.72
CA GLN A 57 -1.65 -15.99 8.77
C GLN A 57 -2.91 -15.51 9.51
N VAL A 58 -3.35 -14.29 9.24
CA VAL A 58 -4.55 -13.70 9.86
C VAL A 58 -5.50 -13.25 8.78
N ALA A 59 -6.76 -13.67 8.89
CA ALA A 59 -7.81 -13.21 8.00
C ALA A 59 -7.94 -11.68 8.08
N LEU A 60 -8.27 -11.06 6.94
CA LEU A 60 -8.73 -9.68 6.94
C LEU A 60 -10.01 -9.55 7.77
N ALA A 61 -10.38 -8.33 8.16
CA ALA A 61 -11.65 -8.06 8.83
C ALA A 61 -12.88 -8.53 8.02
N SER A 62 -12.74 -8.76 6.71
CA SER A 62 -13.76 -9.38 5.86
C SER A 62 -13.82 -10.91 5.95
N GLY A 63 -13.01 -11.56 6.79
CA GLY A 63 -12.82 -13.02 6.83
C GLY A 63 -11.92 -13.58 5.71
N ALA A 64 -11.55 -12.77 4.71
CA ALA A 64 -10.76 -13.25 3.58
C ALA A 64 -9.30 -13.49 4.00
N GLN A 65 -8.76 -14.65 3.63
CA GLN A 65 -7.32 -14.91 3.68
C GLN A 65 -6.66 -14.31 2.45
N ARG A 66 -5.76 -13.34 2.64
CA ARG A 66 -5.05 -12.66 1.55
C ARG A 66 -3.61 -12.46 1.89
N GLN A 67 -2.75 -12.68 0.91
CA GLN A 67 -1.36 -12.23 0.92
C GLN A 67 -1.24 -11.06 -0.04
N GLN A 68 -0.77 -9.92 0.45
CA GLN A 68 -0.70 -8.69 -0.33
C GLN A 68 0.26 -7.69 0.27
N VAL A 69 0.78 -6.83 -0.58
CA VAL A 69 1.60 -5.67 -0.23
C VAL A 69 1.16 -4.49 -1.07
N GLY A 70 1.17 -3.29 -0.52
CA GLY A 70 0.67 -2.14 -1.24
C GLY A 70 0.99 -0.81 -0.62
N LEU A 71 0.61 0.21 -1.37
CA LEU A 71 0.73 1.61 -1.01
C LEU A 71 -0.59 2.09 -0.39
N LYS A 72 -0.45 2.95 0.62
CA LYS A 72 -1.51 3.85 1.04
C LYS A 72 -1.31 5.18 0.34
N LEU A 73 -2.35 5.68 -0.28
CA LEU A 73 -2.44 6.98 -0.93
C LEU A 73 -3.53 7.78 -0.22
N PHE A 74 -3.32 9.08 -0.04
CA PHE A 74 -4.31 9.96 0.60
C PHE A 74 -4.86 9.36 1.92
N ALA A 75 -3.97 8.85 2.77
CA ALA A 75 -4.34 8.10 3.96
C ALA A 75 -4.68 9.04 5.11
N ALA A 76 -5.87 9.66 5.05
CA ALA A 76 -6.32 10.58 6.09
C ALA A 76 -6.33 9.86 7.45
N ASP A 77 -6.81 8.62 7.47
CA ASP A 77 -6.83 7.77 8.66
C ASP A 77 -7.09 6.28 8.32
N ALA A 78 -7.45 5.46 9.32
CA ALA A 78 -7.71 4.02 9.14
C ALA A 78 -9.05 3.70 8.43
N CYS A 79 -9.92 4.69 8.33
CA CYS A 79 -11.28 4.62 7.80
C CYS A 79 -11.46 5.32 6.45
N ASN A 80 -10.58 6.27 6.13
CA ASN A 80 -10.59 7.11 4.95
C ASN A 80 -9.21 7.05 4.28
N VAL A 81 -9.08 6.19 3.27
CA VAL A 81 -7.78 5.88 2.65
C VAL A 81 -7.96 5.21 1.29
N LEU A 82 -7.10 5.55 0.35
CA LEU A 82 -6.96 4.88 -0.93
C LEU A 82 -5.80 3.88 -0.86
N TYR A 83 -6.02 2.66 -1.33
CA TYR A 83 -5.01 1.61 -1.40
C TYR A 83 -4.73 1.24 -2.85
N ALA A 84 -3.45 1.13 -3.21
CA ALA A 84 -3.02 0.41 -4.40
C ALA A 84 -2.27 -0.86 -3.94
N MET A 85 -2.91 -2.02 -4.06
CA MET A 85 -2.39 -3.29 -3.54
C MET A 85 -1.94 -4.19 -4.69
N TRP A 86 -0.76 -4.80 -4.55
CA TRP A 86 -0.36 -5.98 -5.30
C TRP A 86 -0.74 -7.23 -4.50
N ARG A 87 -1.78 -7.93 -4.97
CA ARG A 87 -2.25 -9.17 -4.37
C ARG A 87 -1.44 -10.34 -4.89
N LEU A 88 -1.12 -11.27 -3.99
CA LEU A 88 -0.42 -12.53 -4.29
C LEU A 88 -1.43 -13.68 -4.35
N THR A 89 -2.15 -13.89 -3.25
CA THR A 89 -3.13 -14.98 -3.13
C THR A 89 -4.45 -14.47 -2.54
N PRO A 90 -5.59 -15.08 -2.92
CA PRO A 90 -5.75 -16.20 -3.85
C PRO A 90 -5.81 -15.79 -5.34
N ARG A 91 -5.93 -14.49 -5.63
CA ARG A 91 -6.03 -13.97 -7.01
C ARG A 91 -4.97 -12.88 -7.20
N PRO A 92 -3.86 -13.19 -7.90
CA PRO A 92 -2.82 -12.20 -8.14
C PRO A 92 -3.29 -11.01 -8.95
N GLY A 93 -2.64 -9.86 -8.75
CA GLY A 93 -2.81 -8.66 -9.57
C GLY A 93 -2.89 -7.37 -8.77
N ILE A 94 -2.89 -6.25 -9.49
CA ILE A 94 -3.10 -4.93 -8.89
C ILE A 94 -4.60 -4.69 -8.65
N VAL A 95 -4.92 -4.27 -7.42
CA VAL A 95 -6.28 -3.86 -7.03
C VAL A 95 -6.23 -2.55 -6.28
N VAL A 96 -6.98 -1.57 -6.78
CA VAL A 96 -7.19 -0.29 -6.11
C VAL A 96 -8.47 -0.35 -5.29
N ASN A 97 -8.38 -0.04 -3.98
CA ASN A 97 -9.52 -0.01 -3.08
C ASN A 97 -9.60 1.37 -2.44
N PHE A 98 -10.77 1.98 -2.50
CA PHE A 98 -11.06 3.20 -1.76
C PHE A 98 -11.89 2.83 -0.53
N LYS A 99 -11.47 3.29 0.65
CA LYS A 99 -12.24 3.18 1.88
C LYS A 99 -12.69 4.57 2.30
N ARG A 100 -14.01 4.73 2.53
CA ARG A 100 -14.58 5.99 3.01
C ARG A 100 -15.63 5.75 4.08
N ASN A 101 -15.48 6.41 5.22
CA ASN A 101 -16.44 6.43 6.32
C ASN A 101 -16.43 7.83 6.94
N PRO A 102 -17.25 8.77 6.45
CA PRO A 102 -17.26 10.15 6.95
C PRO A 102 -17.52 10.21 8.45
N GLY A 103 -16.75 11.04 9.16
CA GLY A 103 -16.84 11.20 10.62
C GLY A 103 -16.31 10.01 11.44
N GLN A 104 -15.74 8.99 10.81
CA GLN A 104 -15.08 7.87 11.48
C GLN A 104 -13.59 7.87 11.13
N HIS A 105 -12.72 7.66 12.10
CA HIS A 105 -11.27 7.84 11.94
C HIS A 105 -10.45 6.62 12.38
N THR A 106 -11.00 5.80 13.27
CA THR A 106 -10.31 4.65 13.88
C THR A 106 -10.86 3.33 13.36
N SER A 107 -10.00 2.31 13.24
CA SER A 107 -10.44 0.98 12.79
C SER A 107 -11.54 0.37 13.67
N ARG A 108 -11.65 0.79 14.95
CA ARG A 108 -12.72 0.38 15.86
C ARG A 108 -14.08 0.93 15.44
N GLU A 109 -14.10 2.16 14.92
CA GLU A 109 -15.33 2.81 14.45
C GLU A 109 -15.81 2.17 13.16
N CYS A 110 -14.97 2.13 12.12
CA CYS A 110 -15.40 1.73 10.78
C CYS A 110 -15.26 0.23 10.47
N GLY A 111 -14.38 -0.49 11.16
CA GLY A 111 -14.08 -1.89 10.83
C GLY A 111 -13.76 -2.10 9.35
N ASN A 112 -14.48 -3.01 8.70
CA ASN A 112 -14.37 -3.29 7.26
C ASN A 112 -15.42 -2.55 6.39
N ARG A 113 -16.13 -1.56 6.92
CA ARG A 113 -17.14 -0.82 6.15
C ARG A 113 -16.50 0.21 5.22
N GLY A 114 -17.26 0.59 4.19
CA GLY A 114 -16.90 1.68 3.27
C GLY A 114 -15.87 1.32 2.19
N TYR A 115 -15.47 0.05 2.07
CA TYR A 115 -14.56 -0.40 1.01
C TYR A 115 -15.29 -0.53 -0.34
N VAL A 116 -14.73 0.10 -1.36
CA VAL A 116 -15.12 -0.04 -2.76
C VAL A 116 -13.88 -0.37 -3.59
N ILE A 117 -13.98 -1.36 -4.48
CA ILE A 117 -12.94 -1.62 -5.48
C ILE A 117 -13.15 -0.64 -6.63
N LEU A 118 -12.13 0.17 -6.94
CA LEU A 118 -12.20 1.09 -8.07
C LEU A 118 -12.01 0.34 -9.38
N ARG A 119 -12.89 0.60 -10.36
CA ARG A 119 -12.76 0.05 -11.70
C ARG A 119 -11.76 0.90 -12.51
N PRO A 120 -10.73 0.28 -13.09
CA PRO A 120 -9.81 0.99 -13.97
C PRO A 120 -10.44 1.32 -15.31
N GLU A 121 -9.88 2.32 -15.99
CA GLU A 121 -10.01 2.50 -17.43
C GLU A 121 -9.12 1.52 -18.20
N GLN A 122 -7.95 1.20 -17.63
CA GLN A 122 -6.99 0.28 -18.20
C GLN A 122 -6.42 -0.61 -17.10
N GLN A 123 -6.40 -1.92 -17.36
CA GLN A 123 -5.79 -2.90 -16.47
C GLN A 123 -5.01 -3.92 -17.26
N VAL A 124 -3.77 -4.15 -16.87
CA VAL A 124 -2.93 -5.24 -17.36
C VAL A 124 -2.84 -6.27 -16.25
N ARG A 125 -3.04 -7.55 -16.60
CA ARG A 125 -2.85 -8.64 -15.65
C ARG A 125 -1.37 -8.75 -15.33
N VAL A 126 -1.06 -8.76 -14.03
CA VAL A 126 0.30 -9.02 -13.53
C VAL A 126 0.24 -10.20 -12.57
N ASP A 127 1.28 -11.01 -12.58
CA ASP A 127 1.40 -12.17 -11.69
C ASP A 127 1.72 -11.75 -10.26
N ALA A 128 1.76 -12.73 -9.35
CA ALA A 128 2.22 -12.49 -8.00
C ALA A 128 3.74 -12.16 -8.02
N PRO A 129 4.22 -11.24 -7.17
CA PRO A 129 5.65 -11.02 -6.98
C PRO A 129 6.37 -12.33 -6.66
N ALA A 130 7.48 -12.58 -7.35
CA ALA A 130 8.28 -13.77 -7.16
C ALA A 130 9.05 -13.70 -5.83
N PRO A 131 9.07 -14.77 -5.01
CA PRO A 131 9.90 -14.83 -3.81
C PRO A 131 11.38 -14.66 -4.14
N GLY A 132 12.11 -13.93 -3.29
CA GLY A 132 13.55 -13.71 -3.43
C GLY A 132 13.97 -12.67 -4.48
N VAL A 133 13.04 -12.18 -5.31
CA VAL A 133 13.30 -11.20 -6.36
C VAL A 133 12.90 -9.79 -5.90
N PRO A 134 13.71 -8.75 -6.18
CA PRO A 134 13.30 -7.36 -6.00
C PRO A 134 12.20 -6.96 -6.98
N HIS A 135 11.15 -6.33 -6.45
CA HIS A 135 10.02 -5.77 -7.19
C HIS A 135 9.82 -4.30 -6.82
N LEU A 136 9.13 -3.58 -7.70
CA LEU A 136 8.77 -2.18 -7.52
C LEU A 136 7.26 -1.99 -7.71
N LEU A 137 6.57 -1.51 -6.68
CA LEU A 137 5.19 -1.01 -6.83
C LEU A 137 5.23 0.51 -6.79
N ARG A 138 4.85 1.19 -7.87
CA ARG A 138 4.84 2.65 -7.95
C ARG A 138 3.44 3.17 -8.19
N ALA A 139 3.09 4.26 -7.54
CA ALA A 139 1.85 4.98 -7.78
C ALA A 139 2.13 6.46 -8.05
N GLU A 140 1.34 7.04 -8.94
CA GLU A 140 1.37 8.46 -9.25
C GLU A 140 -0.06 8.96 -9.46
N VAL A 141 -0.37 10.09 -8.83
CA VAL A 141 -1.64 10.78 -8.99
C VAL A 141 -1.38 12.13 -9.65
N ASP A 142 -2.08 12.35 -10.76
CA ASP A 142 -2.04 13.58 -11.55
C ASP A 142 -3.48 14.07 -11.75
N GLY A 143 -3.83 15.17 -11.09
CA GLY A 143 -5.22 15.58 -10.89
C GLY A 143 -6.02 14.47 -10.20
N ARG A 144 -6.98 13.86 -10.92
CA ARG A 144 -7.72 12.67 -10.47
C ARG A 144 -7.26 11.37 -11.11
N THR A 145 -6.26 11.41 -11.98
CA THR A 145 -5.79 10.21 -12.67
C THR A 145 -4.79 9.48 -11.79
N LEU A 146 -5.13 8.27 -11.35
CA LEU A 146 -4.19 7.36 -10.70
C LEU A 146 -3.57 6.44 -11.75
N ARG A 147 -2.25 6.34 -11.71
CA ARG A 147 -1.45 5.35 -12.44
C ARG A 147 -0.69 4.49 -11.43
N VAL A 148 -0.76 3.18 -11.59
CA VAL A 148 -0.04 2.21 -10.76
C VAL A 148 0.79 1.30 -11.66
N TRP A 149 2.09 1.24 -11.37
CA TRP A 149 3.03 0.36 -12.03
C TRP A 149 3.45 -0.77 -11.11
N ALA A 150 3.47 -1.98 -11.65
CA ALA A 150 4.06 -3.15 -11.07
C ALA A 150 5.32 -3.46 -11.90
N ASP A 151 6.48 -3.31 -11.28
CA ASP A 151 7.77 -3.20 -11.95
C ASP A 151 7.70 -2.14 -13.07
N ASP A 152 8.01 -2.52 -14.31
CA ASP A 152 7.97 -1.61 -15.47
C ASP A 152 6.61 -1.61 -16.19
N THR A 153 5.64 -2.38 -15.70
CA THR A 153 4.31 -2.49 -16.34
C THR A 153 3.32 -1.49 -15.73
N LEU A 154 2.71 -0.64 -16.56
CA LEU A 154 1.54 0.14 -16.16
C LEU A 154 0.34 -0.81 -15.97
N ALA A 155 0.21 -1.34 -14.76
CA ALA A 155 -0.73 -2.42 -14.45
C ALA A 155 -2.16 -1.92 -14.20
N TRP A 156 -2.32 -0.67 -13.78
CA TRP A 156 -3.64 -0.08 -13.50
C TRP A 156 -3.63 1.42 -13.79
N ARG A 157 -4.65 1.91 -14.50
CA ARG A 157 -4.94 3.33 -14.68
C ARG A 157 -6.43 3.58 -14.55
N GLY A 158 -6.80 4.67 -13.90
CA GLY A 158 -8.20 5.09 -13.82
C GLY A 158 -8.37 6.42 -13.10
N VAL A 159 -9.62 6.88 -13.07
CA VAL A 159 -10.01 8.14 -12.44
C VAL A 159 -10.45 7.87 -11.00
N LEU A 160 -9.89 8.65 -10.08
CA LEU A 160 -10.27 8.65 -8.67
C LEU A 160 -11.57 9.45 -8.47
N PRO A 161 -12.46 8.97 -7.59
CA PRO A 161 -13.53 9.80 -7.05
C PRO A 161 -12.95 11.07 -6.42
N GLU A 162 -13.66 12.19 -6.50
CA GLU A 162 -13.18 13.47 -5.95
C GLU A 162 -12.96 13.37 -4.43
N GLU A 163 -13.84 12.66 -3.76
CA GLU A 163 -13.78 12.40 -2.33
C GLU A 163 -12.63 11.47 -1.90
N ALA A 164 -11.95 10.82 -2.85
CA ALA A 164 -10.74 10.04 -2.57
C ALA A 164 -9.49 10.90 -2.56
N LEU A 165 -9.56 12.13 -3.09
CA LEU A 165 -8.47 13.09 -2.99
C LEU A 165 -8.48 13.70 -1.58
N ALA A 166 -7.35 13.58 -0.90
CA ALA A 166 -7.07 14.30 0.33
C ALA A 166 -5.64 14.79 0.23
N ALA A 167 -5.44 15.97 -0.36
CA ALA A 167 -4.12 16.47 -0.74
C ALA A 167 -3.12 16.58 0.43
N GLU A 168 -3.63 16.77 1.65
CA GLU A 168 -2.82 16.85 2.87
C GLU A 168 -2.61 15.50 3.55
N ALA A 169 -3.29 14.46 3.09
CA ALA A 169 -3.24 13.16 3.73
C ALA A 169 -1.99 12.37 3.33
N PRO A 170 -1.33 11.71 4.30
CA PRO A 170 -0.05 11.07 4.07
C PRO A 170 -0.13 9.88 3.13
N VAL A 171 1.00 9.62 2.46
CA VAL A 171 1.26 8.33 1.82
C VAL A 171 1.82 7.34 2.85
N GLY A 172 1.79 6.07 2.51
CA GLY A 172 2.31 5.02 3.37
C GLY A 172 2.31 3.66 2.72
N LEU A 173 2.37 2.63 3.56
CA LEU A 173 2.32 1.25 3.11
C LEU A 173 1.40 0.39 3.96
N ARG A 174 1.00 -0.72 3.35
CA ARG A 174 0.29 -1.80 4.00
C ARG A 174 0.80 -3.14 3.49
N SER A 175 0.97 -4.10 4.38
CA SER A 175 1.07 -5.51 4.00
C SER A 175 0.14 -6.37 4.84
N ASP A 176 -0.29 -7.48 4.27
CA ASP A 176 -1.02 -8.52 4.97
C ASP A 176 -0.39 -9.88 4.61
N ASN A 177 -0.03 -10.65 5.64
CA ASN A 177 0.38 -12.05 5.60
C ASN A 177 1.62 -12.40 4.75
N VAL A 178 2.49 -11.42 4.50
CA VAL A 178 3.74 -11.58 3.73
C VAL A 178 4.93 -11.04 4.50
N ARG A 179 6.05 -11.75 4.40
CA ARG A 179 7.34 -11.31 4.92
C ARG A 179 8.08 -10.54 3.83
N LEU A 180 8.66 -9.40 4.19
CA LEU A 180 9.23 -8.46 3.22
C LEU A 180 10.56 -7.90 3.71
N ARG A 181 11.47 -7.71 2.76
CA ARG A 181 12.51 -6.66 2.80
C ARG A 181 12.01 -5.51 1.95
N LEU A 182 11.99 -4.28 2.44
CA LEU A 182 11.40 -3.17 1.69
C LEU A 182 12.05 -1.80 1.90
N GLN A 183 11.76 -0.89 0.98
CA GLN A 183 12.05 0.54 1.07
C GLN A 183 10.82 1.30 0.54
N LEU A 184 10.27 2.19 1.35
CA LEU A 184 9.32 3.19 0.85
C LEU A 184 10.09 4.37 0.28
N LEU A 185 9.68 4.86 -0.88
CA LEU A 185 10.38 5.86 -1.67
C LEU A 185 9.44 7.04 -1.94
N GLU A 186 9.86 8.26 -1.63
CA GLU A 186 9.16 9.51 -1.98
C GLU A 186 10.11 10.48 -2.71
N PRO A 187 9.63 11.53 -3.38
CA PRO A 187 10.50 12.53 -3.98
C PRO A 187 11.37 13.21 -2.93
N SER A 188 12.64 13.45 -3.26
CA SER A 188 13.48 14.32 -2.44
C SER A 188 12.82 15.69 -2.26
N ARG A 189 12.85 16.21 -1.03
CA ARG A 189 12.54 17.61 -0.77
C ARG A 189 13.67 18.51 -1.25
#